data_AF-A0A397VNK9-F1
#
_entry.id   AF-A0A397VNK9-F1
#
_cell.length_a   1.000
_cell.length_b   1.000
_cell.length_c   1.000
_cell.angle_alpha   90.00
_cell.angle_beta   90.00
_cell.angle_gamma   90.00
#
_symmetry.space_group_name_H-M   'P 1'
#
loop_
_entity.id
_entity.type
_entity.pdbx_description
1 polymer ?
#
loop_
_entity_poly.entity_id
_entity_poly.type
_entity_poly.pdbx_seq_one_letter_code
_entity_poly.pdbx_strand_id
1 'polypeptide(L)' 'MRFRLLGSNLEVYGLTQNTTNNEYLMVFQYANKGSLHNFLLSNFRELNWKSKL' A
#
# COMPACT_ATOMS: atom_id res chain seq x y z
N MET A 1 -0.14 19.08 7.95
CA MET A 1 -1.29 18.90 7.04
C MET A 1 -1.48 17.40 6.82
N ARG A 2 -2.70 16.87 6.97
CA ARG A 2 -2.98 15.42 6.83
C ARG A 2 -3.90 15.23 5.63
N PHE A 3 -3.34 14.81 4.50
CA PHE A 3 -4.07 14.59 3.25
C PHE A 3 -4.55 13.13 3.23
N ARG A 4 -5.82 12.89 3.55
CA ARG A 4 -6.42 11.54 3.48
C ARG A 4 -7.34 11.47 2.28
N LEU A 5 -6.94 10.71 1.27
CA LEU A 5 -7.82 10.31 0.17
C LEU A 5 -8.81 9.26 0.71
N LEU A 6 -10.10 9.61 0.77
CA LEU A 6 -11.15 8.72 1.27
C LEU A 6 -11.25 7.45 0.39
N GLY A 7 -10.87 6.30 0.94
CA GLY A 7 -10.87 4.98 0.28
C GLY A 7 -10.04 3.94 1.05
N SER A 8 -9.90 2.72 0.51
CA SER A 8 -8.99 1.65 0.98
C SER A 8 -7.52 1.98 0.66
N ASN A 9 -7.07 3.16 1.07
CA ASN A 9 -5.85 3.78 0.53
C ASN A 9 -4.70 3.70 1.53
N LEU A 10 -3.52 3.33 1.03
CA LEU A 10 -2.25 3.46 1.74
C LEU A 10 -2.06 4.92 2.14
N GLU A 11 -1.73 5.17 3.41
CA GLU A 11 -1.46 6.53 3.87
C GLU A 11 -0.26 7.12 3.10
N VAL A 12 -0.42 8.36 2.62
CA VAL A 12 0.66 9.11 1.97
C VAL A 12 1.34 9.96 3.03
N TYR A 13 2.62 9.72 3.28
CA TYR A 13 3.38 10.47 4.28
C TYR A 13 4.02 11.73 3.70
N GLY A 14 4.37 11.72 2.41
CA GLY A 14 4.89 12.90 1.73
C GLY A 14 5.83 12.57 0.57
N LEU A 15 6.69 13.52 0.25
CA LEU A 15 7.75 13.39 -0.74
C LEU A 15 9.12 13.41 -0.05
N THR A 16 10.07 12.66 -0.57
CA THR A 16 11.48 12.79 -0.25
C THR A 16 12.26 13.11 -1.51
N GLN A 17 13.33 13.87 -1.38
CA GLN A 17 14.19 14.26 -2.48
C GLN A 17 15.56 13.62 -2.30
N ASN A 18 16.06 12.97 -3.35
CA ASN A 18 17.45 12.58 -3.42
C ASN A 18 18.26 13.75 -3.97
N THR A 19 19.07 14.37 -3.11
CA THR A 19 19.88 15.55 -3.44
C THR A 19 21.02 15.24 -4.42
N THR A 20 21.38 13.97 -4.60
CA THR A 20 22.50 13.56 -5.46
C THR A 20 22.13 13.59 -6.94
N ASN A 21 20.90 13.22 -7.28
CA ASN A 21 20.40 13.14 -8.66
C ASN A 21 19.14 13.99 -8.91
N ASN A 22 18.73 14.78 -7.91
CA ASN A 22 17.56 15.66 -7.95
C ASN A 22 16.23 14.92 -8.24
N GLU A 23 16.16 13.63 -7.88
CA GLU A 23 14.97 12.81 -8.02
C GLU A 23 14.04 12.96 -6.81
N TYR A 24 12.74 12.87 -7.05
CA TYR A 24 11.72 12.91 -6.01
C TYR A 24 11.00 11.56 -5.92
N LEU A 25 10.79 11.10 -4.69
CA LEU A 25 10.12 9.85 -4.37
C LEU A 25 8.91 10.13 -3.48
N MET A 26 7.80 9.44 -3.72
CA MET A 26 6.65 9.44 -2.81
C MET A 26 6.83 8.40 -1.71
N VAL A 27 6.51 8.81 -0.49
CA VAL A 27 6.57 7.96 0.70
C VAL A 27 5.15 7.55 1.09
N PHE A 28 4.89 6.25 1.08
CA PHE A 28 3.61 5.64 1.43
C PHE A 28 3.76 4.70 2.64
N GLN A 29 2.63 4.41 3.29
CA GLN A 29 2.54 3.34 4.28
C GLN A 29 3.01 2.00 3.68
N TYR A 30 3.81 1.26 4.45
CA TYR A 30 4.26 -0.07 4.04
C TYR A 30 3.17 -1.13 4.27
N ALA A 31 2.89 -1.93 3.23
CA ALA A 31 2.00 -3.07 3.30
C ALA A 31 2.79 -4.38 3.39
N ASN A 32 2.88 -4.95 4.60
CA ASN A 32 3.70 -6.14 4.88
C ASN A 32 3.20 -7.44 4.24
N LYS A 33 1.95 -7.50 3.78
CA LYS A 33 1.37 -8.68 3.11
C LYS A 33 1.53 -8.68 1.58
N GLY A 34 2.24 -7.68 1.03
CA GLY A 34 2.41 -7.53 -0.41
C GLY A 34 1.12 -7.12 -1.11
N SER A 35 1.00 -7.49 -2.40
CA SER A 35 -0.20 -7.18 -3.18
C SER A 35 -1.38 -8.05 -2.77
N LEU A 36 -2.58 -7.50 -2.91
CA LEU A 36 -3.82 -8.25 -2.68
C LEU A 36 -3.88 -9.53 -3.52
N HIS A 37 -3.42 -9.47 -4.77
CA HIS A 37 -3.34 -10.62 -5.66
C HIS A 37 -2.50 -11.76 -5.07
N ASN A 38 -1.28 -11.46 -4.63
CA ASN A 38 -0.39 -12.47 -4.07
C ASN A 38 -0.94 -13.02 -2.74
N PHE A 39 -1.49 -12.15 -1.90
CA PHE A 39 -2.13 -12.56 -0.66
C PHE A 39 -3.29 -13.53 -0.91
N LEU A 40 -4.17 -13.22 -1.87
CA LEU A 40 -5.30 -14.07 -2.23
C LEU A 40 -4.83 -15.41 -2.80
N LEU A 41 -3.85 -15.41 -3.72
CA LEU A 41 -3.31 -16.65 -4.28
C LEU A 41 -2.75 -17.60 -3.20
N SER A 42 -1.98 -17.07 -2.25
CA SER A 42 -1.36 -17.87 -1.20
C SER A 42 -2.34 -18.35 -0.12
N ASN A 43 -3.42 -17.61 0.14
CA ASN A 43 -4.32 -17.86 1.28
C ASN A 43 -5.74 -18.26 0.86
N PHE A 44 -6.01 -18.45 -0.44
CA PHE A 44 -7.38 -18.62 -0.96
C PHE A 44 -8.17 -19.74 -0.27
N ARG A 45 -7.52 -20.85 0.08
CA ARG A 45 -8.19 -22.01 0.69
C ARG A 45 -8.62 -21.75 2.13
N GLU A 46 -7.87 -20.91 2.85
CA GLU A 46 -8.07 -20.63 4.28
C GLU A 46 -9.02 -19.46 4.52
N LEU A 47 -9.20 -18.59 3.51
CA LEU A 47 -10.12 -17.46 3.60
C LEU A 47 -11.59 -17.92 3.52
N ASN A 48 -12.41 -17.39 4.43
CA ASN A 48 -13.86 -17.53 4.35
C ASN A 48 -14.44 -16.71 3.17
N TRP A 49 -15.68 -16.99 2.80
CA TRP A 49 -16.32 -16.36 1.64
C TRP A 49 -16.47 -14.84 1.77
N LYS A 50 -16.77 -14.34 2.97
CA LYS A 50 -16.90 -12.90 3.24
C LYS A 50 -15.58 -12.16 3.07
N SER A 51 -14.45 -12.81 3.30
CA SER A 51 -13.12 -12.24 3.09
C SER A 51 -12.61 -12.40 1.65
N LYS A 52 -13.29 -13.20 0.83
CA LYS A 52 -12.99 -13.40 -0.60
C LYS A 52 -13.72 -12.42 -1.52
N LEU A 53 -14.94 -12.04 -1.12
CA LEU A 53 -15.81 -11.04 -1.77
C LEU A 53 -15.47 -9.63 -1.29
#